data_AF-A0A8T3RK09-F1
#
_entry.id   AF-A0A8T3RK09-F1
#
_cell.length_a   1.000
_cell.length_b   1.000
_cell.length_c   1.000
_cell.angle_alpha   90.00
_cell.angle_beta   90.00
_cell.angle_gamma   90.00
#
_symmetry.space_group_name_H-M   'P 1'
#
loop_
_entity.id
_entity.type
_entity.pdbx_description
1 polymer ?
#
loop_
_entity_poly.entity_id
_entity_poly.type
_entity_poly.pdbx_seq_one_letter_code
_entity_poly.pdbx_strand_id
1 'polypeptide(L)' 'MINEGLKKLGRLLCFLGFHDFRVVEVSFAFGGSSGIEKVECRRCGYRTAREAPP' A
#
# COMPACT_ATOMS: atom_id res chain seq x y z
N MET A 1 -8.65 23.50 12.93
CA MET A 1 -8.61 23.56 11.45
C MET A 1 -7.36 22.93 10.81
N ILE A 2 -6.30 22.61 11.56
CA ILE A 2 -5.06 21.97 11.05
C ILE A 2 -5.25 20.55 10.49
N ASN A 3 -6.18 19.74 11.02
CA ASN A 3 -6.35 18.34 10.63
C ASN A 3 -6.89 18.14 9.20
N GLU A 4 -7.60 19.11 8.64
CA GLU A 4 -8.23 18.95 7.33
C GLU A 4 -7.26 19.23 6.18
N GLY A 5 -6.33 20.18 6.36
CA GLY A 5 -5.24 20.45 5.42
C GLY A 5 -4.32 19.23 5.25
N LEU A 6 -3.94 18.59 6.36
CA LEU A 6 -3.12 17.37 6.35
C LEU A 6 -3.80 16.20 5.62
N LYS A 7 -5.12 16.02 5.79
CA LYS A 7 -5.90 15.02 5.05
C LYS A 7 -5.92 15.29 3.54
N LYS A 8 -6.06 16.56 3.13
CA LYS A 8 -6.05 16.97 1.73
C LYS A 8 -4.68 16.75 1.07
N LEU A 9 -3.59 17.10 1.75
CA LEU A 9 -2.22 16.83 1.31
C LEU A 9 -1.97 15.32 1.16
N GLY A 10 -2.44 14.52 2.12
CA GLY A 10 -2.32 13.06 2.07
C GLY A 10 -2.96 12.44 0.82
N ARG A 11 -4.13 12.94 0.40
CA ARG A 11 -4.80 12.53 -0.84
C ARG A 11 -4.06 13.04 -2.08
N LEU A 12 -3.60 14.29 -2.08
CA LEU A 12 -2.85 14.87 -3.21
C LEU A 12 -1.59 14.05 -3.53
N LEU A 13 -0.85 13.65 -2.51
CA LEU A 13 0.30 12.75 -2.66
C LEU A 13 -0.08 11.41 -3.29
N CYS A 14 -1.24 10.85 -2.92
CA CYS A 14 -1.73 9.61 -3.54
C CYS A 14 -2.07 9.81 -5.02
N PHE A 15 -2.62 10.97 -5.41
CA PHE A 15 -2.88 11.30 -6.82
C PHE A 15 -1.57 11.42 -7.64
N LEU A 16 -0.48 11.83 -7.00
CA LEU A 16 0.86 11.91 -7.61
C LEU A 16 1.59 10.56 -7.65
N GLY A 17 0.98 9.47 -7.17
CA GLY A 17 1.59 8.13 -7.10
C GLY A 17 2.39 7.85 -5.84
N PHE A 18 2.49 8.79 -4.90
CA PHE A 18 3.14 8.57 -3.61
C PHE A 18 2.16 7.91 -2.65
N HIS A 19 2.14 6.59 -2.65
CA HIS A 19 1.30 5.77 -1.78
C HIS A 19 2.04 5.35 -0.51
N ASP A 20 1.28 5.23 0.57
CA ASP A 20 1.76 4.72 1.86
C ASP A 20 1.10 3.36 2.09
N PHE A 21 1.79 2.32 1.64
CA PHE A 21 1.29 0.95 1.58
C PHE A 21 1.42 0.24 2.92
N ARG A 22 0.41 -0.54 3.29
CA ARG A 22 0.46 -1.56 4.34
C ARG A 22 0.16 -2.92 3.73
N VAL A 23 0.76 -3.97 4.28
CA VAL A 23 0.44 -5.36 3.91
C VAL A 23 -0.96 -5.70 4.44
N VAL A 24 -1.81 -6.27 3.59
CA VAL A 24 -3.16 -6.72 3.97
C VAL A 24 -3.33 -8.24 3.82
N GLU A 25 -2.55 -8.87 2.95
CA GLU A 25 -2.55 -10.31 2.75
C GLU A 25 -1.17 -10.76 2.27
N VAL A 26 -0.70 -11.92 2.77
CA VAL A 26 0.52 -12.55 2.27
C VAL A 26 0.20 -13.96 1.84
N SER A 27 0.46 -14.27 0.57
CA SER A 27 0.30 -15.60 0.00
C SER A 27 1.68 -16.20 -0.20
N PHE A 28 2.00 -17.25 0.56
CA PHE A 28 3.22 -18.02 0.41
C PHE A 28 2.92 -19.25 -0.44
N ALA A 29 3.65 -19.42 -1.54
CA ALA A 29 3.62 -20.68 -2.27
C ALA A 29 4.64 -21.63 -1.62
N PHE A 30 4.19 -22.82 -1.24
CA PHE A 30 5.06 -23.86 -0.70
C PHE A 30 5.99 -24.36 -1.82
N GLY A 31 7.24 -23.91 -1.81
CA GLY A 31 8.29 -24.32 -2.75
C GLY A 31 9.02 -23.13 -3.38
N GLY A 32 10.06 -22.64 -2.71
CA GLY A 32 11.15 -21.82 -3.28
C GLY A 32 10.81 -20.53 -4.03
N SER A 33 9.55 -20.12 -4.08
CA SER A 33 9.09 -18.91 -4.77
C SER A 33 8.88 -17.79 -3.76
N SER A 34 9.33 -16.57 -4.11
CA SER A 34 9.00 -15.37 -3.35
C SER A 34 7.49 -15.27 -3.20
N GLY A 35 7.01 -15.11 -1.96
CA GLY A 35 5.59 -14.93 -1.68
C GLY A 35 5.03 -13.72 -2.43
N ILE A 36 3.73 -13.71 -2.70
CA ILE A 36 3.04 -12.52 -3.21
C ILE A 36 2.31 -11.86 -2.04
N GLU A 37 2.60 -10.60 -1.79
CA GLU A 37 1.87 -9.79 -0.82
C GLU A 37 0.88 -8.84 -1.53
N LYS A 38 -0.35 -8.78 -1.02
CA LYS A 38 -1.28 -7.72 -1.36
C LYS A 38 -1.08 -6.58 -0.37
N VAL A 39 -0.90 -5.39 -0.92
CA VAL A 39 -0.73 -4.15 -0.15
C VAL A 39 -1.86 -3.17 -0.46
N GLU A 40 -2.23 -2.38 0.54
CA GLU A 40 -3.26 -1.35 0.45
C GLU A 40 -2.70 0.00 0.93
N CYS A 41 -2.96 1.08 0.18
CA CYS A 41 -2.63 2.42 0.62
C CYS A 41 -3.54 2.84 1.79
N ARG A 42 -2.96 3.17 2.94
CA ARG A 42 -3.70 3.59 4.15
C ARG A 42 -4.51 4.88 3.95
N ARG A 43 -4.16 5.68 2.93
CA ARG A 43 -4.74 7.02 2.68
C ARG A 43 -5.86 7.01 1.64
N CYS A 44 -5.69 6.28 0.54
CA CYS A 44 -6.63 6.29 -0.59
C CYS A 44 -7.30 4.93 -0.86
N GLY A 45 -6.90 3.86 -0.18
CA GLY A 45 -7.46 2.52 -0.38
C GLY A 45 -7.03 1.83 -1.68
N TYR A 46 -6.07 2.39 -2.43
CA TYR A 46 -5.50 1.73 -3.60
C TYR A 46 -4.86 0.39 -3.22
N ARG A 47 -5.20 -0.68 -3.96
CA ARG A 47 -4.74 -2.05 -3.70
C ARG A 47 -3.89 -2.54 -4.86
N THR A 48 -2.77 -3.19 -4.55
CA THR A 48 -1.93 -3.85 -5.54
C THR A 48 -1.27 -5.09 -4.94
N ALA A 49 -0.91 -6.04 -5.79
CA ALA A 49 -0.05 -7.16 -5.42
C ALA A 49 1.40 -6.85 -5.80
N ARG A 50 2.36 -7.32 -5.01
CA ARG A 50 3.79 -7.28 -5.33
C ARG A 50 4.50 -8.51 -4.77
N GLU A 51 5.69 -8.79 -5.29
CA GLU A 51 6.57 -9.79 -4.72
C GLU A 51 6.97 -9.35 -3.31
N ALA A 52 6.82 -10.26 -2.35
CA ALA A 52 7.32 -10.06 -1.00
C ALA A 52 8.85 -10.05 -1.04
N PRO A 53 9.50 -9.15 -0.30
CA PRO A 53 10.96 -9.19 -0.15
C PRO A 53 11.40 -10.55 0.42
N PRO A 54 12.62 -11.02 0.07
CA PRO A 54 13.16 -12.27 0.59
C PRO A 54 13.29 -12.28 2.12
#